data_AF-A0A7X2D6V0-F1
#
_entry.id   AF-A0A7X2D6V0-F1
#
_cell.length_a   1.000
_cell.length_b   1.000
_cell.length_c   1.000
_cell.angle_alpha   90.00
_cell.angle_beta   90.00
_cell.angle_gamma   90.00
#
_symmetry.space_group_name_H-M   'P 1'
#
loop_
_entity.id
_entity.type
_entity.pdbx_description
1 polymer ?
#
loop_
_entity_poly.entity_id
_entity_poly.type
_entity_poly.pdbx_seq_one_letter_code
_entity_poly.pdbx_strand_id
1 'polypeptide(L)' 'MKHRIAVIPGDGIGPEVIEEGIKVLKATAQVADELEFEFQYFPWGCEYCLKEGKMMPDDGLEK' A
#
# COMPACT_ATOMS: atom_id res chain seq x y z
N MET A 1 -15.19 11.49 4.31
CA MET A 1 -14.97 10.82 3.02
C MET A 1 -13.98 9.68 3.21
N LYS A 2 -14.27 8.52 2.61
CA LYS A 2 -13.42 7.33 2.69
C LYS A 2 -12.48 7.27 1.49
N HIS A 3 -11.18 7.16 1.74
CA HIS A 3 -10.15 7.06 0.72
C HIS A 3 -9.59 5.65 0.66
N ARG A 4 -9.72 5.01 -0.50
CA ARG A 4 -9.08 3.73 -0.79
C ARG A 4 -7.66 3.96 -1.30
N ILE A 5 -6.70 3.32 -0.67
CA ILE A 5 -5.27 3.48 -0.95
C ILE A 5 -4.70 2.11 -1.32
N ALA A 6 -4.25 1.98 -2.56
CA ALA A 6 -3.41 0.87 -3.00
C ALA A 6 -2.00 1.05 -2.42
N VAL A 7 -1.59 0.15 -1.54
CA VAL A 7 -0.29 0.14 -0.87
C VAL A 7 0.61 -0.84 -1.59
N ILE A 8 1.64 -0.31 -2.25
CA ILE A 8 2.71 -1.09 -2.88
C ILE A 8 3.98 -0.80 -2.08
N PRO A 9 4.35 -1.66 -1.11
CA PRO A 9 5.47 -1.38 -0.21
C PRO A 9 6.84 -1.48 -0.89
N GLY A 10 6.93 -2.13 -2.05
CA GLY A 10 8.19 -2.34 -2.76
C GLY A 10 9.15 -3.24 -1.97
N ASP A 11 10.45 -3.05 -2.20
CA ASP A 11 11.51 -3.90 -1.66
C ASP A 11 12.51 -3.11 -0.80
N GLY A 12 13.49 -3.82 -0.21
CA GLY A 12 14.48 -3.22 0.66
C GLY A 12 13.83 -2.64 1.92
N ILE A 13 14.09 -1.35 2.20
CA ILE A 13 13.49 -0.65 3.36
C ILE A 13 12.04 -0.20 3.12
N GLY A 14 11.50 -0.40 1.91
CA GLY A 14 10.16 0.06 1.53
C GLY A 14 9.05 -0.40 2.50
N PRO A 15 8.93 -1.70 2.82
CA PRO A 15 7.94 -2.20 3.78
C PRO A 15 8.00 -1.50 5.16
N GLU A 16 9.21 -1.33 5.70
CA GLU A 16 9.42 -0.70 7.01
C GLU A 16 8.98 0.76 7.00
N VAL A 17 9.38 1.52 5.97
CA VAL A 17 9.05 2.96 5.86
C VAL A 17 7.55 3.17 5.60
N ILE A 18 6.93 2.32 4.78
CA ILE A 18 5.50 2.41 4.47
C ILE A 18 4.65 2.08 5.69
N GLU A 19 5.07 1.13 6.52
CA GLU A 19 4.37 0.81 7.77
C GLU A 19 4.30 2.03 8.71
N GLU A 20 5.41 2.76 8.88
CA GLU A 20 5.42 3.98 9.68
C GLU A 20 4.56 5.10 9.07
N GLY A 21 4.59 5.27 7.75
CA GLY A 21 3.70 6.22 7.05
C GLY A 21 2.21 5.92 7.30
N ILE A 22 1.83 4.65 7.30
CA ILE A 22 0.46 4.21 7.56
C ILE A 22 0.06 4.50 9.03
N LYS A 23 0.97 4.38 9.99
CA LYS A 23 0.69 4.78 11.38
C LYS A 23 0.34 6.26 11.48
N VAL A 24 1.07 7.13 10.77
CA VAL A 24 0.78 8.57 10.72
C VAL A 24 -0.58 8.84 10.08
N LEU A 25 -0.91 8.16 8.97
CA LEU A 25 -2.22 8.30 8.33
C LEU A 25 -3.36 7.86 9.26
N LYS A 26 -3.20 6.73 9.96
CA LYS A 26 -4.17 6.25 10.94
C LYS A 26 -4.35 7.25 12.09
N ALA A 27 -3.27 7.79 12.63
CA ALA A 27 -3.34 8.81 13.68
C ALA A 27 -4.04 10.09 13.20
N THR A 28 -3.82 10.48 11.93
CA THR A 28 -4.47 11.65 11.33
C THR A 28 -5.98 11.42 11.16
N ALA A 29 -6.39 10.22 10.74
CA ALA A 29 -7.80 9.85 10.64
C ALA A 29 -8.52 9.81 12.01
N GLN A 30 -7.78 9.59 13.12
CA GLN A 30 -8.38 9.61 14.46
C GLN A 30 -8.75 11.03 14.94
N VAL A 31 -8.11 12.07 14.41
CA VAL A 31 -8.32 13.46 14.84
C VAL A 31 -9.19 14.27 13.88
N ALA A 32 -9.45 13.76 12.67
CA ALA A 32 -10.25 14.43 11.65
C ALA A 32 -11.57 13.68 11.44
N ASP A 33 -12.69 14.28 11.87
CA ASP A 33 -14.02 13.65 11.91
C ASP A 33 -14.52 13.11 10.54
N GLU A 34 -14.01 13.65 9.44
CA GLU A 34 -14.43 13.28 8.09
C GLU A 34 -13.34 12.53 7.30
N LEU A 35 -12.28 12.03 7.93
CA LEU A 35 -11.18 11.37 7.24
C LEU A 35 -11.11 9.88 7.58
N GLU A 36 -11.36 9.02 6.60
CA GLU A 36 -11.23 7.57 6.73
C GLU A 36 -10.32 7.00 5.64
N PHE A 37 -9.47 6.04 5.99
CA PHE A 37 -8.59 5.34 5.06
C PHE A 37 -8.90 3.85 5.03
N GLU A 38 -8.92 3.28 3.82
CA GLU A 38 -8.93 1.84 3.57
C GLU A 38 -7.67 1.48 2.77
N PHE A 39 -6.84 0.61 3.34
CA PHE A 39 -5.57 0.22 2.75
C PHE A 39 -5.69 -1.16 2.12
N GLN A 40 -5.32 -1.28 0.85
CA GLN A 40 -5.24 -2.53 0.12
C GLN A 40 -3.80 -2.79 -0.25
N TYR A 41 -3.22 -3.87 0.27
CA TYR A 41 -1.81 -4.17 0.08
C TYR A 41 -1.59 -5.05 -1.14
N PHE A 42 -0.60 -4.67 -1.93
CA PHE A 42 -0.15 -5.40 -3.11
C PHE A 42 1.30 -5.81 -2.94
N PRO A 43 1.66 -7.09 -3.14
CA PRO A 43 3.02 -7.57 -2.92
C PRO A 43 3.97 -7.18 -4.05
N TRP A 44 3.65 -6.18 -4.86
CA TRP A 44 4.40 -5.84 -6.07
C TRP A 44 5.73 -5.17 -5.71
N GLY A 45 6.77 -5.53 -6.45
CA GLY A 45 8.15 -5.18 -6.18
C GLY A 45 9.10 -6.02 -7.05
N CYS A 46 10.39 -5.78 -6.91
CA CYS A 46 11.46 -6.57 -7.51
C CYS A 46 11.40 -8.03 -7.05
N GLU A 47 11.14 -8.31 -5.77
CA GLU A 47 11.00 -9.69 -5.27
C GLU A 47 9.86 -10.42 -5.96
N TYR A 48 8.70 -9.77 -6.11
CA TYR A 48 7.56 -10.29 -6.88
C TYR A 48 7.93 -10.50 -8.34
N CYS A 49 8.63 -9.54 -8.96
CA CYS A 49 9.07 -9.64 -10.35
C CYS A 49 10.05 -10.80 -10.57
N LEU A 50 10.99 -11.02 -9.65
CA LEU A 50 11.92 -12.14 -9.70
C LEU A 50 11.21 -13.49 -9.55
N LYS A 51 10.15 -13.55 -8.74
CA LYS A 51 9.36 -14.77 -8.51
C LYS A 51 8.40 -15.09 -9.65
N GLU A 52 7.73 -14.08 -10.18
CA GLU A 52 6.59 -14.23 -11.11
C GLU A 52 6.96 -13.87 -12.57
N GLY A 53 8.17 -13.34 -12.81
CA GLY A 53 8.63 -12.89 -14.12
C GLY A 53 7.94 -11.60 -14.63
N LYS A 54 7.13 -10.95 -13.78
CA LYS A 54 6.35 -9.76 -14.11
C LYS A 54 6.20 -8.83 -12.91
N MET A 55 6.13 -7.52 -13.15
CA MET A 55 6.08 -6.51 -12.09
C MET A 55 4.77 -6.48 -11.30
N MET A 56 3.67 -6.97 -11.89
CA MET A 56 2.34 -7.07 -11.30
C MET A 56 1.54 -8.14 -12.08
N PRO A 57 0.41 -8.66 -11.57
CA PRO A 57 -0.43 -9.58 -12.35
C PRO A 57 -1.12 -8.84 -13.50
N ASP A 58 -1.60 -9.59 -14.49
CA ASP A 58 -2.14 -9.00 -15.73
C ASP A 58 -3.45 -8.24 -15.50
N ASP A 59 -4.18 -8.59 -14.44
CA ASP A 59 -5.38 -7.93 -13.92
C ASP A 59 -5.06 -6.94 -12.78
N GLY A 60 -3.82 -6.44 -12.71
CA GLY A 60 -3.35 -5.61 -11.59
C GLY A 60 -4.06 -4.27 -11.46
N LEU A 61 -4.49 -3.66 -12.57
CA LEU A 61 -5.15 -2.35 -12.56
C LEU A 61 -6.62 -2.43 -12.14
N GLU A 62 -7.21 -3.61 -12.24
CA GLU A 62 -8.58 -3.90 -11.88
C GLU A 62 -8.74 -4.30 -10.40
N LYS A 63 -7.62 -4.49 -9.70
CA LYS A 63 -7.59 -4.96 -8.30
C LYS A 63 -7.65 -3.84 -7.27
#